data_AF-A0A2K2VMQ0-F1
#
_entry.id   AF-A0A2K2VMQ0-F1
#
_cell.length_a   1.000
_cell.length_b   1.000
_cell.length_c   1.000
_cell.angle_alpha   90.00
_cell.angle_beta   90.00
_cell.angle_gamma   90.00
#
_symmetry.space_group_name_H-M   'P 1'
#
loop_
_entity.id
_entity.type
_entity.pdbx_description
1 polymer ?
#
loop_
_entity_poly.entity_id
_entity_poly.type
_entity_poly.pdbx_seq_one_letter_code
_entity_poly.pdbx_strand_id
1 'polypeptide(L)' 'MVIELTQEDLAQKLHTKKSAISRIENHAQDIKLSTLQNFAHILGKELKVELI' A
#
# COMPACT_ATOMS: atom_id res chain seq x y z
N MET A 1 19.39 1.84 -12.67
CA MET A 1 18.00 1.90 -13.16
C MET A 1 17.19 0.92 -12.33
N VAL A 2 16.57 1.42 -11.26
CA VAL A 2 15.70 0.63 -10.40
C VAL A 2 14.35 0.56 -11.10
N ILE A 3 13.83 -0.63 -11.29
CA ILE A 3 12.55 -0.87 -11.94
C ILE A 3 11.49 -0.48 -10.89
N GLU A 4 11.01 0.76 -10.92
CA GLU A 4 9.86 1.15 -10.10
C GLU A 4 8.65 0.33 -10.56
N LEU A 5 8.17 -0.55 -9.69
CA LEU A 5 6.95 -1.31 -9.93
C LEU A 5 5.80 -0.34 -10.17
N THR A 6 5.06 -0.51 -11.27
CA THR A 6 3.88 0.32 -11.53
C THR A 6 2.77 -0.01 -10.53
N GLN A 7 1.77 0.87 -10.40
CA GLN A 7 0.58 0.58 -9.61
C GLN A 7 -0.14 -0.71 -10.04
N GLU A 8 -0.04 -1.06 -11.32
CA GLU A 8 -0.62 -2.30 -11.87
C GLU A 8 0.19 -3.52 -11.41
N ASP A 9 1.53 -3.43 -11.42
CA ASP A 9 2.40 -4.50 -10.94
C ASP A 9 2.21 -4.74 -9.44
N LEU A 10 2.06 -3.67 -8.66
CA LEU A 10 1.71 -3.72 -7.25
C LEU A 10 0.32 -4.34 -7.03
N ALA A 11 -0.68 -3.93 -7.82
CA ALA A 11 -2.02 -4.49 -7.73
C ALA A 11 -2.04 -5.99 -8.00
N GLN A 12 -1.31 -6.45 -9.03
CA GLN A 12 -1.18 -7.87 -9.37
C GLN A 12 -0.49 -8.66 -8.26
N LYS A 13 0.65 -8.19 -7.75
CA LYS A 13 1.40 -8.85 -6.67
C LYS A 13 0.62 -8.92 -5.36
N LEU A 14 -0.22 -7.92 -5.11
CA LEU A 14 -0.99 -7.80 -3.88
C LEU A 14 -2.42 -8.32 -4.00
N HIS A 15 -2.77 -8.94 -5.14
CA HIS A 15 -4.11 -9.44 -5.44
C HIS A 15 -5.22 -8.43 -5.09
N THR A 16 -4.97 -7.15 -5.41
CA THR A 16 -5.86 -6.04 -5.12
C THR A 16 -6.15 -5.24 -6.38
N LYS A 17 -7.02 -4.24 -6.29
CA LYS A 17 -7.33 -3.37 -7.42
C LYS A 17 -6.28 -2.25 -7.52
N LYS A 18 -5.90 -1.84 -8.74
CA LYS A 18 -5.09 -0.62 -8.97
C LYS A 18 -5.64 0.60 -8.23
N SER A 19 -6.97 0.73 -8.15
CA SER A 19 -7.61 1.82 -7.40
C SER A 19 -7.33 1.78 -5.90
N ALA A 20 -7.05 0.61 -5.32
CA ALA A 20 -6.60 0.51 -3.93
C ALA A 20 -5.18 1.06 -3.77
N ILE A 21 -4.27 0.73 -4.68
CA ILE A 21 -2.90 1.26 -4.72
C ILE A 21 -2.91 2.78 -4.91
N SER A 22 -3.65 3.26 -5.91
CA SER A 22 -3.78 4.69 -6.21
C SER A 22 -4.35 5.49 -5.04
N ARG A 23 -5.34 4.94 -4.30
CA ARG A 23 -5.87 5.59 -3.08
C ARG A 23 -4.83 5.70 -1.97
N ILE A 24 -3.99 4.68 -1.79
CA ILE A 24 -2.90 4.68 -0.81
C ILE A 24 -1.86 5.75 -1.17
N GLU A 25 -1.45 5.83 -2.44
CA GLU A 25 -0.40 6.75 -2.88
C GLU A 25 -0.86 8.21 -2.97
N ASN A 26 -2.07 8.45 -3.48
CA ASN A 26 -2.52 9.82 -3.76
C ASN A 26 -3.33 10.44 -2.61
N HIS A 27 -3.93 9.63 -1.73
CA HIS A 27 -4.86 10.08 -0.68
C HIS A 27 -4.50 9.49 0.69
N ALA A 28 -3.20 9.34 0.99
CA ALA A 28 -2.69 8.79 2.25
C ALA A 28 -3.17 9.54 3.51
N GLN A 29 -3.65 10.78 3.39
CA GLN A 29 -4.15 11.59 4.51
C GLN A 29 -5.44 11.01 5.13
N ASP A 30 -6.33 10.41 4.33
CA ASP A 30 -7.64 9.89 4.78
C ASP A 30 -7.70 8.35 4.75
N ILE A 31 -6.55 7.69 4.80
CA ILE A 31 -6.50 6.24 4.80
C ILE A 31 -6.77 5.67 6.19
N LYS A 32 -7.65 4.66 6.26
CA LYS A 32 -7.85 3.90 7.49
C LYS A 32 -6.58 3.14 7.86
N LEU A 33 -6.22 3.15 9.14
CA LEU A 33 -5.10 2.35 9.66
C LEU A 33 -5.24 0.85 9.29
N SER A 34 -6.47 0.32 9.34
CA SER A 34 -6.77 -1.07 8.92
C SER A 34 -6.41 -1.35 7.47
N THR A 35 -6.53 -0.36 6.57
CA THR A 35 -6.15 -0.49 5.17
C THR A 35 -4.63 -0.54 5.03
N LEU A 36 -3.90 0.33 5.74
CA LEU A 36 -2.44 0.31 5.77
C LEU A 36 -1.91 -1.01 6.36
N GLN A 37 -2.57 -1.53 7.39
CA GLN A 37 -2.18 -2.77 8.05
C GLN A 37 -2.39 -4.00 7.16
N ASN A 38 -3.53 -4.08 6.46
CA ASN A 38 -3.76 -5.10 5.44
C ASN A 38 -2.73 -5.01 4.31
N PHE A 39 -2.40 -3.79 3.87
CA PHE A 39 -1.40 -3.58 2.82
C PHE A 39 -0.01 -4.06 3.25
N ALA A 40 0.43 -3.69 4.45
CA ALA A 40 1.68 -4.18 5.03
C ALA A 40 1.70 -5.72 5.10
N HIS A 41 0.59 -6.33 5.57
CA HIS A 41 0.47 -7.78 5.66
C HIS A 41 0.64 -8.49 4.31
N ILE A 42 -0.01 -8.00 3.25
CA ILE A 42 0.10 -8.59 1.90
C ILE A 42 1.55 -8.44 1.36
N LEU A 43 2.25 -7.37 1.75
CA LEU A 43 3.66 -7.17 1.43
C LEU A 43 4.64 -8.01 2.30
N GLY A 44 4.15 -8.80 3.25
CA GLY A 44 4.98 -9.48 4.23
C GLY A 44 5.73 -8.51 5.15
N LYS A 45 5.12 -7.36 5.46
CA LYS A 45 5.64 -6.29 6.31
C LYS A 45 4.72 -6.07 7.51
N GLU A 46 5.25 -5.40 8.51
CA GLU A 46 4.50 -4.96 9.69
C GLU A 46 4.35 -3.43 9.69
N LEU A 47 3.16 -2.97 10.04
CA LEU A 47 2.89 -1.55 10.22
C LEU A 47 3.27 -1.14 11.66
N LYS A 48 4.20 -0.19 11.80
CA LYS A 48 4.56 0.44 13.08
C LYS A 48 4.07 1.89 13.09
N VAL A 49 3.38 2.29 14.15
CA VAL A 49 2.99 3.69 14.40
C VAL A 49 3.80 4.20 15.59
N GLU A 50 4.42 5.36 15.46
CA GLU A 50 5.23 6.00 16.49
C GLU A 50 4.81 7.48 16.62
N LEU A 51 4.62 7.94 17.85
CA LEU A 51 4.32 9.34 18.17
C LEU A 51 5.60 9.96 18.72
N ILE A 52 6.04 11.05 18.11
CA ILE A 52 7.23 11.84 18.48
C ILE A 52 6.82 13.18 19.09
#